data_AF-A0A956UXN6-F1
#
_entry.id   AF-A0A956UXN6-F1
#
_cell.length_a   1.000
_cell.length_b   1.000
_cell.length_c   1.000
_cell.angle_alpha   90.00
_cell.angle_beta   90.00
_cell.angle_gamma   90.00
#
_symmetry.space_group_name_H-M   'P 1'
#
loop_
_entity.id
_entity.type
_entity.pdbx_description
1 polymer ?
#
loop_
_entity_poly.entity_id
_entity_poly.type
_entity_poly.pdbx_seq_one_letter_code
_entity_poly.pdbx_strand_id
1 'polypeptide(L)'
;MKQNFGAYARERRVLANKVMRDVAKAVGMSSVYISDIERGNRNPPSSAVLRQWAAVISVDPDEFEDLALLERESVELRVGGNRSHTKDEIALVLARAWDDLSDDEEEGLRQALASRLVGKG
;
A
#
# COMPACT_ATOMS: atom_id res chain seq x y z
N MET A 1 -8.11 -18.41 5.95
CA MET A 1 -7.44 -17.35 6.72
C MET A 1 -7.23 -16.18 5.78
N LYS A 2 -7.67 -14.97 6.15
CA LYS A 2 -7.34 -13.75 5.39
C LYS A 2 -5.82 -13.61 5.43
N GLN A 3 -5.16 -13.54 4.27
CA GLN A 3 -3.72 -13.39 4.22
C GLN A 3 -3.38 -11.97 4.68
N ASN A 4 -2.70 -11.84 5.82
CA ASN A 4 -2.18 -10.55 6.28
C ASN A 4 -0.94 -10.17 5.45
N PHE A 5 -0.61 -8.89 5.43
CA PHE A 5 0.50 -8.38 4.61
C PHE A 5 1.81 -9.16 4.86
N GLY A 6 2.13 -9.45 6.12
CA GLY A 6 3.35 -10.17 6.50
C GLY A 6 3.46 -11.57 5.91
N ALA A 7 2.36 -12.34 5.95
CA ALA A 7 2.31 -13.67 5.38
C ALA A 7 2.47 -13.65 3.85
N TYR A 8 1.82 -12.69 3.17
CA TYR A 8 1.99 -12.48 1.72
C TYR A 8 3.43 -12.10 1.37
N ALA A 9 4.01 -11.12 2.07
CA ALA A 9 5.39 -10.68 1.85
C ALA A 9 6.38 -11.84 2.00
N ARG A 10 6.20 -12.70 3.00
CA ARG A 10 7.01 -13.90 3.21
C ARG A 10 6.88 -14.89 2.05
N GLU A 11 5.64 -15.21 1.66
CA GLU A 11 5.36 -16.14 0.57
C GLU A 11 6.04 -15.70 -0.72
N ARG A 12 5.80 -14.44 -1.12
CA ARG A 12 6.36 -13.86 -2.34
C ARG A 12 7.89 -13.78 -2.29
N ARG A 13 8.48 -13.46 -1.13
CA ARG A 13 9.94 -13.49 -0.94
C ARG A 13 10.53 -14.89 -1.16
N VAL A 14 9.88 -15.93 -0.61
CA VAL A 14 10.32 -17.32 -0.76
C VAL A 14 10.18 -17.76 -2.22
N LEU A 15 9.06 -17.44 -2.89
CA LEU A 15 8.85 -17.71 -4.32
C LEU A 15 9.89 -17.02 -5.21
N ALA A 16 10.33 -15.81 -4.83
CA ALA A 16 11.41 -15.08 -5.49
C ALA A 16 12.83 -15.62 -5.17
N ASN A 17 12.95 -16.72 -4.41
CA ASN A 17 14.20 -17.30 -3.95
C ASN A 17 15.11 -16.29 -3.21
N LYS A 18 14.51 -15.38 -2.44
CA LYS A 18 15.25 -14.39 -1.64
C LYS A 18 15.28 -14.80 -0.18
N VAL A 19 16.45 -14.66 0.46
CA VAL A 19 16.52 -14.73 1.93
C VAL A 19 16.17 -13.37 2.53
N MET A 20 15.78 -13.33 3.82
CA MET A 20 15.45 -12.07 4.50
C MET A 20 16.56 -11.02 4.38
N ARG A 21 17.83 -11.45 4.37
CA ARG A 21 19.00 -10.57 4.22
C ARG A 21 19.03 -9.85 2.86
N ASP A 22 18.51 -10.46 1.80
CA ASP A 22 18.51 -9.86 0.46
C ASP A 22 17.54 -8.68 0.42
N VAL A 23 16.33 -8.89 0.96
CA VAL A 23 15.33 -7.82 1.11
C VAL A 23 15.85 -6.73 2.05
N ALA A 24 16.35 -7.13 3.22
CA ALA A 24 16.86 -6.21 4.23
C ALA A 24 17.93 -5.26 3.67
N LYS A 25 18.89 -5.79 2.90
CA LYS A 25 19.91 -4.98 2.22
C LYS A 25 19.31 -4.00 1.22
N ALA A 26 18.35 -4.45 0.41
CA ALA A 26 17.76 -3.63 -0.63
C ALA A 26 16.94 -2.46 -0.09
N VAL A 27 16.27 -2.64 1.05
CA VAL A 27 15.45 -1.59 1.69
C VAL A 27 16.17 -0.84 2.81
N GLY A 28 17.45 -1.13 3.06
CA GLY A 28 18.24 -0.49 4.12
C GLY A 28 17.76 -0.81 5.55
N MET A 29 17.24 -2.02 5.78
CA MET A 29 16.73 -2.49 7.08
C MET A 29 17.51 -3.72 7.59
N SER A 30 17.22 -4.14 8.82
CA SER A 30 17.79 -5.38 9.37
C SER A 30 16.96 -6.61 9.00
N SER A 31 17.59 -7.79 8.92
CA SER A 31 16.86 -9.05 8.71
C SER A 31 15.85 -9.34 9.83
N VAL A 32 16.11 -8.85 11.06
CA VAL A 32 15.19 -8.94 12.19
C VAL A 32 13.93 -8.12 11.91
N TYR A 33 14.08 -6.90 11.39
CA TYR A 33 12.96 -6.04 11.03
C TYR A 33 12.06 -6.68 9.95
N ILE A 34 12.68 -7.25 8.90
CA ILE A 34 11.95 -8.00 7.86
C ILE A 34 11.21 -9.19 8.47
N SER A 35 11.87 -9.93 9.38
CA SER A 35 11.26 -11.07 10.06
C SER A 35 10.07 -10.68 10.94
N ASP A 36 10.15 -9.55 11.66
CA ASP A 36 9.06 -9.05 12.51
C ASP A 36 7.82 -8.72 11.67
N ILE A 37 8.03 -8.05 10.52
CA ILE A 37 6.95 -7.75 9.56
C ILE A 37 6.32 -9.03 9.02
N GLU A 38 7.14 -9.99 8.55
CA GLU A 38 6.63 -11.24 7.98
C GLU A 38 5.85 -12.10 8.96
N ARG A 39 6.05 -11.89 10.26
CA ARG A 39 5.30 -12.54 11.35
C ARG A 39 4.09 -11.74 11.80
N GLY A 40 3.84 -10.56 11.26
CA GLY A 40 2.78 -9.65 11.69
C GLY A 40 3.04 -8.98 13.04
N ASN A 41 4.28 -9.02 13.56
CA ASN A 41 4.64 -8.37 14.82
C ASN A 41 4.97 -6.89 14.64
N ARG A 42 4.95 -6.40 13.40
CA ARG A 42 5.21 -5.02 13.05
C ARG A 42 4.38 -4.62 11.85
N ASN A 43 3.86 -3.40 11.90
CA ASN A 43 3.11 -2.82 10.80
C ASN A 43 3.97 -2.75 9.52
N PRO A 44 3.32 -2.79 8.34
CA PRO A 44 4.00 -2.57 7.08
C PRO A 44 4.79 -1.25 7.08
N PRO A 45 5.95 -1.21 6.40
CA PRO A 45 6.78 -0.01 6.34
C PRO A 45 6.16 1.06 5.40
N SER A 46 6.86 2.16 5.20
CA SER A 46 6.39 3.24 4.32
C SER A 46 6.29 2.80 2.86
N SER A 47 5.45 3.48 2.06
CA SER A 47 5.30 3.25 0.61
C SER A 47 6.65 3.20 -0.13
N ALA A 48 7.58 4.10 0.20
CA ALA A 48 8.91 4.10 -0.41
C ALA A 48 9.67 2.77 -0.18
N VAL A 49 9.57 2.22 1.03
CA VAL A 49 10.16 0.93 1.38
C VAL A 49 9.40 -0.21 0.72
N LEU A 50 8.07 -0.14 0.70
CA LEU A 50 7.21 -1.15 0.06
C LEU A 50 7.52 -1.29 -1.43
N ARG A 51 7.68 -0.20 -2.17
CA ARG A 51 8.05 -0.26 -3.60
C ARG A 51 9.43 -0.86 -3.84
N GLN A 52 10.40 -0.53 -3.00
CA GLN A 52 11.74 -1.13 -3.07
C GLN A 52 11.69 -2.62 -2.74
N TRP A 53 10.91 -3.02 -1.73
CA TRP A 53 10.70 -4.42 -1.38
C TRP A 53 10.05 -5.15 -2.55
N ALA A 54 8.95 -4.62 -3.09
CA ALA A 54 8.20 -5.22 -4.20
C ALA A 54 9.10 -5.50 -5.41
N ALA A 55 9.98 -4.57 -5.75
CA ALA A 55 10.98 -4.74 -6.81
C ALA A 55 11.93 -5.92 -6.56
N VAL A 56 12.35 -6.15 -5.31
CA VAL A 56 13.31 -7.22 -4.94
C VAL A 56 12.68 -8.60 -5.00
N ILE A 57 11.37 -8.68 -4.71
CA ILE A 57 10.60 -9.93 -4.72
C ILE A 57 9.76 -10.10 -6.00
N SER A 58 9.92 -9.20 -6.98
CA SER A 58 9.24 -9.23 -8.29
C SER A 58 7.72 -9.35 -8.20
N VAL A 59 7.09 -8.48 -7.40
CA VAL A 59 5.62 -8.34 -7.33
C VAL A 59 5.18 -6.97 -7.81
N ASP A 60 3.90 -6.85 -8.14
CA ASP A 60 3.30 -5.55 -8.44
C ASP A 60 3.40 -4.65 -7.19
N PRO A 61 4.07 -3.49 -7.29
CA PRO A 61 4.22 -2.58 -6.17
C PRO A 61 2.90 -1.98 -5.69
N ASP A 62 1.91 -1.82 -6.57
CA ASP A 62 0.62 -1.24 -6.20
C ASP A 62 -0.23 -2.28 -5.46
N GLU A 63 -0.28 -3.54 -5.93
CA GLU A 63 -0.92 -4.66 -5.18
C GLU A 63 -0.29 -4.83 -3.78
N PHE A 64 1.04 -4.74 -3.70
CA PHE A 64 1.77 -4.90 -2.45
C PHE A 64 1.53 -3.73 -1.48
N GLU A 65 1.40 -2.51 -1.98
CA GLU A 65 1.03 -1.34 -1.19
C GLU A 65 -0.42 -1.41 -0.71
N ASP A 66 -1.36 -1.86 -1.55
CA ASP A 66 -2.77 -1.99 -1.19
C ASP A 66 -2.94 -2.98 -0.01
N LEU A 67 -2.26 -4.12 -0.06
CA LEU A 67 -2.25 -5.08 1.05
C LEU A 67 -1.68 -4.47 2.34
N ALA A 68 -0.64 -3.64 2.22
CA ALA A 68 -0.05 -2.95 3.37
C ALA A 68 -0.99 -1.88 3.95
N LEU A 69 -1.72 -1.15 3.11
CA LEU A 69 -2.69 -0.13 3.54
C LEU A 69 -3.89 -0.76 4.23
N LEU A 70 -4.39 -1.89 3.71
CA LEU A 70 -5.46 -2.66 4.33
C LEU A 70 -5.07 -3.15 5.73
N GLU A 71 -3.83 -3.62 5.92
CA GLU A 71 -3.30 -4.02 7.23
C GLU A 71 -3.19 -2.83 8.20
N ARG A 72 -2.88 -1.64 7.68
CA ARG A 72 -2.77 -0.40 8.48
C ARG A 72 -4.12 0.24 8.82
N GLU A 73 -5.22 -0.30 8.28
CA GLU A 73 -6.59 0.21 8.42
C GLU A 73 -6.69 1.74 8.17
N SER A 74 -5.81 2.29 7.33
CA SER A 74 -5.69 3.74 7.14
C SER A 74 -5.06 4.08 5.79
N VAL A 75 -5.55 5.16 5.18
CA VAL A 75 -5.00 5.75 3.96
C VAL A 75 -4.74 7.24 4.21
N GLU A 76 -3.52 7.70 3.92
CA GLU A 76 -3.11 9.09 4.13
C GLU A 76 -3.01 9.84 2.80
N LEU A 77 -3.77 10.92 2.65
CA LEU A 77 -3.70 11.82 1.50
C LEU A 77 -3.06 13.14 1.95
N ARG A 78 -1.84 13.43 1.48
CA ARG A 78 -1.21 14.73 1.77
C ARG A 78 -1.98 15.84 1.08
N VAL A 79 -2.36 16.88 1.81
CA VAL A 79 -3.01 18.09 1.28
C VAL A 79 -1.97 19.22 1.20
N GLY A 80 -2.02 20.05 0.17
CA GLY A 80 -1.07 21.16 -0.07
C GLY A 80 0.16 20.80 -0.91
N GLY A 81 1.11 21.74 -0.98
CA GLY A 81 2.35 21.64 -1.78
C GLY A 81 2.19 22.18 -3.21
N ASN A 82 2.97 21.67 -4.17
CA ASN A 82 2.98 22.11 -5.58
C ASN A 82 1.79 21.56 -6.40
N ARG A 83 0.61 21.41 -5.78
CA ARG A 83 -0.58 20.76 -6.35
C ARG A 83 -1.68 21.79 -6.58
N SER A 84 -2.63 21.48 -7.47
CA SER A 84 -3.79 22.35 -7.72
C SER A 84 -4.69 22.43 -6.48
N HIS A 85 -5.16 23.64 -6.16
CA HIS A 85 -6.16 23.92 -5.12
C HIS A 85 -7.39 22.99 -5.19
N THR A 86 -7.80 22.59 -6.39
CA THR A 86 -8.93 21.67 -6.61
C THR A 86 -8.71 20.29 -5.98
N LYS A 87 -7.47 19.78 -5.96
CA LYS A 87 -7.18 18.46 -5.37
C LYS A 87 -7.28 18.49 -3.85
N ASP A 88 -6.87 19.60 -3.26
CA ASP A 88 -6.95 19.81 -1.81
C ASP A 88 -8.41 19.93 -1.38
N GLU A 89 -9.22 20.67 -2.15
CA GLU A 89 -10.67 20.76 -1.93
C GLU A 89 -11.35 19.39 -1.99
N ILE A 90 -11.07 18.59 -3.03
CA ILE A 90 -11.62 17.23 -3.15
C ILE A 90 -11.22 16.37 -1.94
N ALA A 91 -9.95 16.40 -1.54
CA ALA A 91 -9.49 15.64 -0.39
C ALA A 91 -10.21 16.04 0.91
N LEU A 92 -10.42 17.34 1.12
CA LEU A 92 -11.12 17.87 2.29
C LEU A 92 -12.62 17.52 2.31
N VAL A 93 -13.29 17.60 1.15
CA VAL A 93 -14.69 17.20 1.02
C VAL A 93 -14.84 15.71 1.28
N LEU A 94 -14.00 14.88 0.65
CA LEU A 94 -14.01 13.43 0.82
C LEU A 94 -13.77 13.05 2.29
N ALA A 95 -12.80 13.67 2.95
CA ALA A 95 -12.52 13.38 4.36
C ALA A 95 -13.69 13.73 5.30
N ARG A 96 -14.51 14.73 4.96
CA ARG A 96 -15.69 15.12 5.77
C ARG A 96 -16.90 14.25 5.51
N ALA A 97 -17.05 13.78 4.28
CA ALA A 97 -18.19 12.97 3.86
C ALA A 97 -17.95 11.46 4.01
N TRP A 98 -16.71 11.03 4.31
CA TRP A 98 -16.28 9.63 4.21
C TRP A 98 -17.22 8.62 4.89
N ASP A 99 -17.67 8.91 6.11
CA ASP A 99 -18.51 8.00 6.88
C ASP A 99 -20.00 8.05 6.46
N ASP A 100 -20.38 9.06 5.68
CA ASP A 100 -21.77 9.37 5.28
C ASP A 100 -21.99 9.25 3.77
N LEU A 101 -21.05 8.66 3.02
CA LEU A 101 -21.21 8.42 1.58
C LEU A 101 -22.36 7.43 1.34
N SER A 102 -23.25 7.79 0.40
CA SER A 102 -24.28 6.87 -0.08
C SER A 102 -23.73 5.86 -1.09
N ASP A 103 -24.40 4.72 -1.23
CA ASP A 103 -24.04 3.68 -2.21
C ASP A 103 -23.88 4.25 -3.65
N ASP A 104 -24.74 5.19 -4.03
CA ASP A 104 -24.69 5.85 -5.34
C ASP A 104 -23.45 6.75 -5.49
N GLU A 105 -23.04 7.45 -4.42
CA GLU A 105 -21.83 8.28 -4.41
C GLU A 105 -20.57 7.42 -4.41
N GLU A 106 -20.54 6.33 -3.65
CA GLU A 106 -19.45 5.36 -3.68
C GLU A 106 -19.23 4.80 -5.08
N GLU A 107 -20.31 4.35 -5.74
CA GLU A 107 -20.22 3.80 -7.10
C GLU A 107 -19.82 4.88 -8.11
N GLY A 108 -20.33 6.11 -7.97
CA GLY A 108 -19.91 7.24 -8.80
C GLY A 108 -18.42 7.56 -8.66
N LEU A 109 -17.90 7.62 -7.43
CA LEU A 109 -16.47 7.82 -7.15
C LEU A 109 -15.63 6.67 -7.70
N ARG A 110 -16.09 5.43 -7.50
CA ARG A 110 -15.42 4.23 -8.01
C ARG A 110 -15.32 4.27 -9.53
N GLN A 111 -16.40 4.53 -10.25
CA GLN A 111 -16.41 4.59 -11.72
C GLN A 111 -15.50 5.70 -12.25
N ALA A 112 -15.53 6.88 -11.63
CA ALA A 112 -14.69 8.01 -12.01
C ALA A 112 -13.18 7.70 -11.89
N LEU A 113 -12.81 6.82 -10.96
CA LEU A 113 -11.41 6.45 -10.68
C LEU A 113 -11.00 5.11 -11.31
N ALA A 114 -11.93 4.21 -11.61
CA ALA A 114 -11.69 2.86 -12.12
C ALA A 114 -10.87 2.84 -13.41
N SER A 115 -11.09 3.80 -14.32
CA SER A 115 -10.31 3.93 -15.56
C SER A 115 -8.81 4.17 -15.34
N ARG A 116 -8.42 4.68 -14.16
CA ARG A 116 -7.02 4.88 -13.77
C ARG A 116 -6.37 3.67 -13.10
N LEU A 117 -7.17 2.75 -12.57
CA LEU A 117 -6.70 1.55 -11.87
C LEU A 117 -6.38 0.39 -12.82
N VAL A 118 -6.95 0.38 -14.03
CA VAL A 118 -6.81 -0.74 -15.00
C VAL A 118 -5.68 -0.50 -16.02
N GLY A 119 -5.12 0.71 -16.09
CA GLY A 119 -4.32 1.16 -17.25
C GLY A 119 -2.82 1.41 -17.03
N LYS A 120 -2.20 0.93 -15.94
CA LYS A 120 -0.75 1.07 -15.73
C LYS A 120 -0.05 -0.30 -15.65
N GLY A 121 -0.05 -1.00 -16.78
CA GLY A 121 0.88 -2.11 -17.05
C GLY A 121 2.14 -1.60 -17.75
#